data_AF-A0A650EPR2-F1
#
_entry.id   AF-A0A650EPR2-F1
#
_cell.length_a   1.000
_cell.length_b   1.000
_cell.length_c   1.000
_cell.angle_alpha   90.00
_cell.angle_beta   90.00
_cell.angle_gamma   90.00
#
_symmetry.space_group_name_H-M   'P 1'
#
loop_
_entity.id
_entity.type
_entity.pdbx_description
1 polymer ?
#
loop_
_entity_poly.entity_id
_entity_poly.type
_entity_poly.pdbx_seq_one_letter_code
_entity_poly.pdbx_strand_id
1 'polypeptide(L)'
;MAGATVEIDTKEVFSLSNMLSGMELSSEDRSELLSELGVEAESQTQERFDTKVAPDGIKWNGIAEATRAYYAKRHPGARPPLVVSGSLRDTIESQKKGSWEVLVGATKEYAAVHQYGFKKRNIPARPFLGVSLDDETGLAAITRDFIRRRTR
;
A
#
# COMPACT_ATOMS: atom_id res chain seq x y z
N MET A 1 10.62 -16.64 20.87
CA MET A 1 10.89 -16.30 19.45
C MET A 1 9.95 -17.18 18.63
N ALA A 2 8.75 -16.68 18.32
CA ALA A 2 7.81 -17.40 17.47
C ALA A 2 8.15 -17.07 16.02
N GLY A 3 8.53 -18.07 15.24
CA GLY A 3 8.71 -17.90 13.79
C GLY A 3 7.34 -17.73 13.16
N ALA A 4 7.08 -16.56 12.58
CA ALA A 4 5.95 -16.37 11.69
C ALA A 4 6.38 -16.87 10.30
N THR A 5 5.95 -18.07 9.93
CA THR A 5 6.06 -18.57 8.57
C THR A 5 4.93 -17.96 7.75
N VAL A 6 5.29 -17.25 6.69
CA VAL A 6 4.35 -16.73 5.68
C VAL A 6 4.41 -17.70 4.50
N GLU A 7 3.32 -18.40 4.22
CA GLU A 7 3.18 -19.25 3.03
C GLU A 7 2.61 -18.38 1.91
N ILE A 8 3.44 -18.09 0.90
CA ILE A 8 3.04 -17.28 -0.26
C ILE A 8 2.62 -18.25 -1.37
N ASP A 9 1.36 -18.21 -1.81
CA ASP A 9 0.93 -18.95 -3.01
C ASP A 9 1.38 -18.20 -4.27
N THR A 10 2.66 -18.32 -4.60
CA THR A 10 3.23 -17.70 -5.80
C THR A 10 2.73 -18.33 -7.11
N LYS A 11 1.98 -19.44 -7.05
CA LYS A 11 1.53 -20.15 -8.25
C LYS A 11 0.54 -19.32 -9.04
N GLU A 12 -0.36 -18.62 -8.35
CA GLU A 12 -1.34 -17.76 -9.01
C GLU A 12 -0.66 -16.58 -9.71
N VAL A 13 0.22 -15.86 -9.01
CA VAL A 13 0.96 -14.73 -9.58
C VAL A 13 1.78 -15.17 -10.80
N PHE A 14 2.45 -16.33 -10.71
CA PHE A 14 3.21 -16.89 -11.83
C PHE A 14 2.31 -17.28 -13.01
N SER A 15 1.15 -17.88 -12.74
CA SER A 15 0.17 -18.24 -13.76
C SER A 15 -0.34 -17.01 -14.51
N LEU A 16 -0.77 -15.97 -13.77
CA LEU A 16 -1.25 -14.71 -14.36
C LEU A 16 -0.16 -14.01 -15.16
N SER A 17 1.08 -13.98 -14.67
CA SER A 17 2.21 -13.42 -15.39
C SER A 17 2.49 -14.14 -16.71
N ASN A 18 2.43 -15.47 -16.73
CA ASN A 18 2.58 -16.26 -17.95
C ASN A 18 1.44 -16.01 -18.94
N MET A 19 0.20 -15.92 -18.45
CA MET A 19 -0.96 -15.61 -19.28
C MET A 19 -0.80 -14.24 -19.94
N LEU A 20 -0.45 -13.19 -19.18
CA LEU A 20 -0.20 -11.86 -19.72
C LEU A 20 0.93 -11.84 -20.75
N SER A 21 2.01 -12.59 -20.50
CA SER A 21 3.16 -12.68 -21.40
C SER A 21 2.83 -13.37 -22.74
N GLY A 22 1.84 -14.28 -22.73
CA GLY A 22 1.35 -14.96 -23.93
C GLY A 22 0.30 -14.16 -24.71
N MET A 23 -0.15 -13.01 -24.22
CA MET A 23 -1.16 -12.17 -24.87
C MET A 23 -0.53 -11.06 -25.71
N GLU A 24 -1.07 -10.82 -26.90
CA GLU A 24 -0.70 -9.66 -27.73
C GLU A 24 -1.41 -8.38 -27.25
N LEU A 25 -0.98 -7.86 -26.10
CA LEU A 25 -1.54 -6.65 -25.50
C LEU A 25 -0.92 -5.39 -26.09
N SER A 26 -1.76 -4.45 -26.52
CA SER A 26 -1.32 -3.13 -26.96
C SER A 26 -0.78 -2.28 -25.79
N SER A 27 -0.18 -1.13 -26.10
CA SER A 27 0.26 -0.18 -25.07
C SER A 27 -0.92 0.37 -24.26
N GLU A 28 -2.07 0.55 -24.89
CA GLU A 28 -3.32 1.00 -24.26
C GLU A 28 -3.85 -0.06 -23.31
N ASP A 29 -3.85 -1.33 -23.71
CA ASP A 29 -4.27 -2.46 -22.87
C ASP A 29 -3.43 -2.58 -21.60
N ARG A 30 -2.10 -2.45 -21.75
CA ARG A 30 -1.18 -2.46 -20.59
C ARG A 30 -1.41 -1.24 -19.71
N SER A 31 -1.63 -0.08 -20.31
CA SER A 31 -1.91 1.15 -19.58
C SER A 31 -3.21 1.09 -18.79
N GLU A 32 -4.24 0.40 -19.29
CA GLU A 32 -5.50 0.14 -18.59
C GLU A 32 -5.25 -0.74 -17.36
N LEU A 33 -4.62 -1.91 -17.54
CA LEU A 33 -4.28 -2.81 -16.44
C LEU A 33 -3.44 -2.12 -15.36
N LEU A 34 -2.37 -1.41 -15.75
CA LEU A 34 -1.53 -0.69 -14.80
C LEU A 34 -2.29 0.42 -14.06
N SER A 35 -3.30 1.02 -14.69
CA SER A 35 -4.15 2.01 -14.02
C SER A 35 -5.03 1.36 -12.95
N GLU A 36 -5.63 0.21 -13.26
CA GLU A 36 -6.46 -0.52 -12.29
C GLU A 36 -5.63 -1.03 -11.10
N LEU A 37 -4.44 -1.60 -11.37
CA LEU A 37 -3.51 -2.04 -10.34
C LEU A 37 -3.00 -0.87 -9.48
N GLY A 38 -2.75 0.29 -10.09
CA GLY A 38 -2.35 1.51 -9.38
C GLY A 38 -3.42 1.99 -8.41
N VAL A 39 -4.67 2.08 -8.87
CA VAL A 39 -5.82 2.48 -8.04
C VAL A 39 -6.03 1.52 -6.87
N GLU A 40 -5.92 0.21 -7.10
CA GLU A 40 -6.05 -0.78 -6.04
C GLU A 40 -4.92 -0.67 -5.01
N ALA A 41 -3.68 -0.56 -5.46
CA ALA A 41 -2.54 -0.42 -4.56
C ALA A 41 -2.58 0.90 -3.76
N GLU A 42 -3.08 1.99 -4.34
CA GLU A 42 -3.38 3.23 -3.61
C GLU A 42 -4.43 2.98 -2.52
N SER A 43 -5.55 2.34 -2.87
CA SER A 43 -6.65 2.02 -1.94
C SER A 43 -6.16 1.17 -0.77
N GLN A 44 -5.44 0.09 -1.04
CA GLN A 44 -4.84 -0.79 -0.03
C GLN A 44 -3.87 -0.03 0.89
N THR A 45 -3.03 0.84 0.32
CA THR A 45 -2.11 1.69 1.09
C THR A 45 -2.88 2.68 1.98
N GLN A 46 -3.98 3.26 1.49
CA GLN A 46 -4.82 4.17 2.26
C GLN A 46 -5.56 3.44 3.40
N GLU A 47 -6.06 2.23 3.17
CA GLU A 47 -6.76 1.42 4.17
C GLU A 47 -5.87 1.13 5.39
N ARG A 48 -4.55 0.98 5.19
CA ARG A 48 -3.60 0.80 6.30
C ARG A 48 -3.61 1.94 7.31
N PHE A 49 -3.95 3.16 6.91
CA PHE A 49 -4.08 4.29 7.83
C PHE A 49 -5.32 4.15 8.73
N ASP A 50 -6.36 3.48 8.25
CA ASP A 50 -7.58 3.21 8.99
C ASP A 50 -7.38 1.99 9.92
N THR A 51 -6.84 0.89 9.39
CA THR A 51 -6.60 -0.35 10.15
C THR A 51 -5.41 -0.25 11.11
N LYS A 52 -4.44 0.62 10.79
CA LYS A 52 -3.14 0.78 11.47
C LYS A 52 -2.34 -0.51 11.47
N VAL A 53 -2.37 -1.22 10.35
CA VAL A 53 -1.66 -2.46 10.12
C VAL A 53 -0.68 -2.26 8.98
N ALA A 54 0.59 -2.63 9.19
CA ALA A 54 1.61 -2.59 8.15
C ALA A 54 1.41 -3.74 7.14
N PRO A 55 2.04 -3.68 5.94
CA PRO A 55 1.92 -4.74 4.93
C PRO A 55 2.35 -6.13 5.42
N ASP A 56 3.22 -6.20 6.42
CA ASP A 56 3.66 -7.44 7.07
C ASP A 56 2.66 -7.98 8.11
N GLY A 57 1.49 -7.35 8.26
CA GLY A 57 0.46 -7.70 9.24
C GLY A 57 0.69 -7.15 10.64
N ILE A 58 1.78 -6.40 10.88
CA ILE A 58 2.11 -5.88 12.21
C ILE A 58 1.34 -4.59 12.47
N LYS A 59 0.63 -4.50 13.61
CA LYS A 59 -0.03 -3.26 14.04
C LYS A 59 1.00 -2.16 14.31
N TRP A 60 0.73 -0.96 13.80
CA TRP A 60 1.57 0.20 14.03
C TRP A 60 1.66 0.55 15.51
N ASN A 61 2.87 0.92 15.93
CA ASN A 61 3.08 1.47 17.26
C ASN A 61 2.24 2.73 17.45
N GLY A 62 1.55 2.78 18.59
CA GLY A 62 0.86 3.98 19.06
C GLY A 62 1.81 5.18 19.15
N ILE A 63 1.23 6.37 19.25
CA ILE A 63 2.04 7.55 19.56
C ILE A 63 2.47 7.54 21.03
N ALA A 64 3.57 8.22 21.32
CA ALA A 64 4.04 8.40 22.69
C ALA A 64 3.01 9.17 23.54
N GLU A 65 2.93 8.86 24.84
CA GLU A 65 1.97 9.47 25.78
C GLU A 65 2.07 11.00 25.79
N ALA A 66 3.29 11.53 25.84
CA ALA A 66 3.55 12.97 25.83
C ALA A 66 3.02 13.65 24.55
N THR A 67 3.17 12.99 23.39
CA THR A 67 2.64 13.46 22.11
C THR A 67 1.11 13.40 22.09
N ARG A 68 0.51 12.38 22.72
CA ARG A 68 -0.94 12.25 22.84
C ARG A 68 -1.52 13.39 23.69
N ALA A 69 -0.92 13.65 24.84
CA ALA A 69 -1.32 14.74 25.72
C ALA A 69 -1.14 16.12 25.05
N TYR A 70 -0.08 16.30 24.27
CA TYR A 70 0.14 17.51 23.48
C TYR A 70 -0.95 17.72 22.42
N TYR A 71 -1.27 16.69 21.63
CA TYR A 71 -2.30 16.79 20.59
C TYR A 71 -3.70 16.95 21.17
N ALA A 72 -4.03 16.28 22.28
CA ALA A 72 -5.31 16.44 22.96
C ALA A 72 -5.58 17.90 23.39
N LYS A 73 -4.52 18.63 23.79
CA LYS A 73 -4.61 20.05 24.17
C LYS A 73 -4.72 20.99 22.97
N ARG A 74 -4.02 20.70 21.86
CA ARG A 74 -3.92 21.59 20.68
C ARG A 74 -4.94 21.30 19.59
N HIS A 75 -5.47 20.08 19.53
CA HIS A 75 -6.45 19.64 18.55
C HIS A 75 -7.59 18.86 19.22
N PRO A 76 -8.39 19.52 20.08
CA PRO A 76 -9.55 18.90 20.72
C PRO A 76 -10.60 18.57 19.66
N GLY A 77 -10.61 17.34 19.16
CA GLY A 77 -11.50 16.88 18.08
C GLY A 77 -10.79 16.18 16.90
N ALA A 78 -9.46 16.15 16.88
CA ALA A 78 -8.75 15.35 15.89
C ALA A 78 -9.07 13.85 16.06
N ARG A 79 -9.30 13.16 14.94
CA ARG A 79 -9.39 11.70 14.85
C ARG A 79 -8.12 11.05 15.42
N PRO A 80 -8.17 9.77 15.87
CA PRO A 80 -7.16 9.17 16.75
C PRO A 80 -5.73 9.48 16.28
N PRO A 81 -4.81 9.68 17.23
CA PRO A 81 -3.75 10.67 17.07
C PRO A 81 -2.58 10.26 16.14
N LEU A 82 -2.74 9.16 15.40
CA LEU A 82 -1.90 8.76 14.27
C LEU A 82 -2.35 9.38 12.94
N VAL A 83 -3.61 9.83 12.84
CA VAL A 83 -4.17 10.46 11.65
C VAL A 83 -4.87 11.75 12.06
N VAL A 84 -4.07 12.77 12.40
CA VAL A 84 -4.57 14.07 12.88
C VAL A 84 -5.28 14.83 11.76
N SER A 85 -4.73 14.82 10.53
CA SER A 85 -5.26 15.58 9.39
C SER A 85 -5.55 14.77 8.12
N GLY A 86 -5.13 13.50 8.04
CA GLY A 86 -5.22 12.71 6.80
C GLY A 86 -4.21 13.08 5.70
N SER A 87 -3.53 14.24 5.82
CA SER A 87 -2.73 14.83 4.73
C SER A 87 -1.59 13.98 4.14
N LEU A 88 -1.12 12.93 4.83
CA LEU A 88 -0.18 11.95 4.25
C LEU A 88 -0.92 10.92 3.41
N ARG A 89 -2.03 10.37 3.94
CA ARG A 89 -2.91 9.43 3.26
C ARG A 89 -3.44 10.04 1.96
N ASP A 90 -3.87 11.29 2.00
CA ASP A 90 -4.48 11.98 0.85
C ASP A 90 -3.47 12.31 -0.26
N THR A 91 -2.18 12.04 -0.04
CA THR A 91 -1.11 12.21 -1.04
C THR A 91 -0.53 10.89 -1.54
N ILE A 92 -1.17 9.77 -1.19
CA ILE A 92 -0.83 8.48 -1.79
C ILE A 92 -1.29 8.51 -3.24
N GLU A 93 -0.35 8.28 -4.14
CA GLU A 93 -0.59 8.29 -5.58
C GLU A 93 0.21 7.17 -6.24
N SER A 94 -0.31 6.69 -7.36
CA SER A 94 0.34 5.77 -8.27
C SER A 94 0.76 6.46 -9.55
N GLN A 95 1.89 6.03 -10.11
CA GLN A 95 2.42 6.52 -11.36
C GLN A 95 2.91 5.33 -12.18
N LYS A 96 2.41 5.21 -13.41
CA LYS A 96 2.88 4.19 -14.35
C LYS A 96 4.32 4.50 -14.75
N LYS A 97 5.18 3.51 -14.66
CA LYS A 97 6.60 3.59 -15.04
C LYS A 97 6.91 2.46 -16.02
N GLY A 98 7.34 2.82 -17.22
CA GLY A 98 7.60 1.83 -18.26
C GLY A 98 6.34 1.06 -18.70
N SER A 99 6.55 -0.11 -19.30
CA SER A 99 5.47 -0.87 -19.96
C SER A 99 4.72 -1.85 -19.04
N TRP A 100 5.28 -2.19 -17.88
CA TRP A 100 4.78 -3.21 -16.96
C TRP A 100 5.01 -2.85 -15.49
N GLU A 101 5.30 -1.59 -15.18
CA GLU A 101 5.57 -1.16 -13.81
C GLU A 101 4.61 -0.05 -13.40
N VAL A 102 4.17 -0.12 -12.15
CA VAL A 102 3.44 0.95 -11.48
C VAL A 102 4.18 1.24 -10.18
N LEU A 103 4.49 2.52 -9.99
CA LEU A 103 5.04 3.02 -8.74
C LEU A 103 3.90 3.51 -7.87
N VAL A 104 3.96 3.22 -6.57
CA VAL A 104 3.02 3.74 -5.59
C VAL A 104 3.81 4.38 -4.47
N GLY A 105 3.44 5.60 -4.08
CA GLY A 105 4.18 6.37 -3.10
C GLY A 105 3.34 7.48 -2.49
N ALA A 106 3.97 8.26 -1.62
CA ALA A 106 3.38 9.47 -1.06
C ALA A 106 4.28 10.68 -1.35
N THR A 107 3.68 11.82 -1.71
CA THR A 107 4.44 13.01 -2.15
C THR A 107 5.02 13.85 -1.00
N LYS A 108 4.60 13.60 0.25
CA LYS A 108 5.10 14.35 1.41
C LYS A 108 6.52 13.93 1.79
N GLU A 109 7.41 14.89 2.00
CA GLU A 109 8.79 14.63 2.45
C GLU A 109 8.87 13.79 3.74
N TYR A 110 7.96 14.05 4.69
CA TYR A 110 7.92 13.32 5.96
C TYR A 110 7.35 11.89 5.84
N ALA A 111 6.89 11.47 4.65
CA ALA A 111 6.47 10.09 4.37
C ALA A 111 7.58 9.08 4.70
N ALA A 112 8.83 9.40 4.35
CA ALA A 112 9.99 8.53 4.63
C ALA A 112 10.20 8.32 6.14
N VAL A 113 9.94 9.34 6.96
CA VAL A 113 10.02 9.24 8.43
C VAL A 113 8.97 8.28 8.96
N HIS A 114 7.76 8.26 8.39
CA HIS A 114 6.74 7.28 8.78
C HIS A 114 7.07 5.89 8.24
N GLN A 115 7.50 5.77 6.98
CA GLN A 115 7.83 4.47 6.38
C GLN A 115 8.96 3.75 7.13
N TYR A 116 10.06 4.45 7.42
CA TYR A 116 11.28 3.84 7.96
C TYR A 116 11.54 4.15 9.44
N GLY A 117 10.78 5.07 10.03
CA GLY A 117 11.04 5.59 11.36
C GLY A 117 12.18 6.61 11.36
N PHE A 118 12.34 7.31 12.50
CA PHE A 118 13.44 8.24 12.71
C PHE A 118 13.99 8.15 14.12
N LYS A 119 15.05 7.34 14.27
CA LYS A 119 15.69 7.03 15.56
C LYS A 119 16.14 8.28 16.32
N LYS A 120 16.70 9.28 15.63
CA LYS A 120 17.20 10.52 16.27
C LYS A 120 16.12 11.30 17.02
N ARG A 121 14.84 11.15 16.64
CA ARG A 121 13.69 11.77 17.31
C ARG A 121 12.76 10.76 17.99
N ASN A 122 13.23 9.52 18.18
CA ASN A 122 12.46 8.43 18.77
C ASN A 122 11.09 8.22 18.08
N ILE A 123 11.04 8.34 16.75
CA ILE A 123 9.84 8.11 15.97
C ILE A 123 9.90 6.66 15.46
N PRO A 124 8.97 5.77 15.87
CA PRO A 124 8.93 4.41 15.36
C PRO A 124 8.47 4.38 13.91
N ALA A 125 8.94 3.38 13.17
CA ALA A 125 8.46 3.08 11.83
C ALA A 125 6.99 2.67 11.87
N ARG A 126 6.25 3.10 10.85
CA ARG A 126 4.86 2.76 10.54
C ARG A 126 4.80 2.53 9.03
N PRO A 127 5.36 1.40 8.57
CA PRO A 127 5.38 1.08 7.15
C PRO A 127 3.95 1.03 6.63
N PHE A 128 3.69 1.83 5.61
CA PHE A 128 2.40 1.90 4.93
C PHE A 128 2.53 1.50 3.46
N LEU A 129 3.70 1.74 2.85
CA LEU A 129 4.04 1.23 1.53
C LEU A 129 4.54 -0.21 1.63
N GLY A 130 4.08 -1.03 0.69
CA GLY A 130 4.39 -2.45 0.55
C GLY A 130 3.15 -3.20 0.10
N VAL A 131 3.35 -4.46 -0.29
CA VAL A 131 2.28 -5.37 -0.71
C VAL A 131 2.14 -6.43 0.38
N SER A 132 0.95 -6.57 0.95
CA SER A 132 0.60 -7.65 1.86
C SER A 132 0.12 -8.90 1.11
N LEU A 133 -0.04 -10.04 1.80
CA LEU A 133 -0.65 -11.22 1.18
C LEU A 133 -2.10 -10.96 0.70
N ASP A 134 -2.87 -10.18 1.47
CA ASP A 134 -4.23 -9.81 1.10
C ASP A 134 -4.22 -8.88 -0.12
N ASP A 135 -3.21 -8.00 -0.20
CA ASP A 135 -3.03 -7.11 -1.34
C ASP A 135 -2.76 -7.89 -2.63
N GLU A 136 -1.88 -8.90 -2.56
CA GLU A 136 -1.56 -9.78 -3.69
C GLU A 136 -2.82 -10.43 -4.24
N THR A 137 -3.75 -10.83 -3.36
CA THR A 137 -5.03 -11.42 -3.76
C THR A 137 -5.90 -10.42 -4.52
N GLY A 138 -5.97 -9.17 -4.07
CA GLY A 138 -6.72 -8.09 -4.76
C GLY A 138 -6.12 -7.76 -6.13
N LEU A 139 -4.80 -7.60 -6.20
CA LEU A 139 -4.08 -7.32 -7.45
C LEU A 139 -4.17 -8.49 -8.45
N ALA A 140 -4.10 -9.73 -7.96
CA ALA A 140 -4.31 -10.93 -8.75
C ALA A 140 -5.74 -11.00 -9.29
N ALA A 141 -6.75 -10.61 -8.50
CA ALA A 141 -8.14 -10.59 -8.95
C ALA A 141 -8.36 -9.61 -10.10
N ILE A 142 -7.83 -8.39 -10.00
CA ILE A 142 -7.88 -7.38 -11.08
C ILE A 142 -7.22 -7.91 -12.35
N THR A 143 -6.03 -8.49 -12.22
CA THR A 143 -5.30 -9.07 -13.34
C THR A 143 -6.09 -10.20 -14.01
N ARG A 144 -6.69 -11.08 -13.20
CA ARG A 144 -7.52 -12.20 -13.69
C ARG A 144 -8.74 -11.70 -14.44
N ASP A 145 -9.41 -10.68 -13.92
CA ASP A 145 -10.61 -10.11 -14.54
C ASP A 145 -10.27 -9.34 -15.82
N PHE A 146 -9.14 -8.62 -15.85
CA PHE A 146 -8.59 -8.02 -17.07
C PHE A 146 -8.36 -9.07 -18.16
N ILE A 147 -7.65 -10.17 -17.85
CA ILE A 147 -7.42 -11.26 -18.81
C ILE A 147 -8.76 -11.79 -19.32
N ARG A 148 -9.70 -12.10 -18.43
CA ARG A 148 -11.04 -12.61 -18.81
C ARG A 148 -11.81 -11.67 -19.74
N ARG A 149 -11.68 -10.35 -19.57
CA ARG A 149 -12.30 -9.36 -20.45
C ARG A 149 -11.71 -9.37 -21.85
N ARG A 150 -10.42 -9.71 -21.99
CA ARG A 150 -9.67 -9.67 -23.26
C ARG A 150 -9.64 -11.00 -24.01
N THR A 151 -9.88 -12.12 -23.34
CA THR A 151 -9.96 -13.46 -23.99
C THR A 151 -11.37 -13.86 -24.42
N ARG A 152 -12.38 -12.98 -24.25
CA ARG A 152 -13.73 -13.17 -24.79
C ARG A 152 -13.83 -12.61 -26.20
#